data_AF-A0A1M6X4Q5-F1
#
_entry.id   AF-A0A1M6X4Q5-F1
#
_cell.length_a   1.000
_cell.length_b   1.000
_cell.length_c   1.000
_cell.angle_alpha   90.00
_cell.angle_beta   90.00
_cell.angle_gamma   90.00
#
_symmetry.space_group_name_H-M   'P 1'
#
loop_
_entity.id
_entity.type
_entity.pdbx_description
1 polymer ?
#
loop_
_entity_poly.entity_id
_entity_poly.type
_entity_poly.pdbx_seq_one_letter_code
_entity_poly.pdbx_strand_id
1 'polypeptide(L)' 'MLVNSGYRCPAHNRAVGGAANSYHLMGMAADIHVPGLAVVGLSRLAEQVGFNGIGTYPKQSFLHVDVRGNRARWQESS' A
#
# COMPACT_ATOMS: atom_id res chain seq x y z
N MET A 1 12.93 6.59 4.32
CA MET A 1 11.62 6.10 3.81
C MET A 1 11.34 6.79 2.50
N LEU A 2 10.85 6.06 1.51
CA LEU A 2 10.44 6.56 0.19
C LEU A 2 8.95 6.31 0.00
N VAL A 3 8.26 7.30 -0.56
CA VAL A 3 6.85 7.19 -0.99
C VAL A 3 6.86 7.06 -2.51
N ASN A 4 6.50 5.88 -3.01
CA ASN A 4 6.53 5.57 -4.44
C ASN A 4 5.25 6.05 -5.14
N SER A 5 4.12 6.05 -4.42
CA SER A 5 2.82 6.45 -4.96
C SER A 5 1.91 6.94 -3.82
N GLY A 6 1.11 7.97 -4.09
CA GLY A 6 0.09 8.51 -3.18
C GLY A 6 -1.26 8.55 -3.90
N TYR A 7 -1.73 9.74 -4.29
CA TYR A 7 -2.89 9.81 -5.19
C TYR A 7 -2.59 9.21 -6.57
N ARG A 8 -3.57 8.52 -7.16
CA ARG A 8 -3.54 8.06 -8.56
C ARG A 8 -4.75 8.61 -9.29
N CYS A 9 -4.54 9.20 -10.48
CA CYS A 9 -5.67 9.53 -11.35
C CYS A 9 -6.30 8.24 -11.93
N PRO A 10 -7.58 8.26 -12.35
CA PRO A 10 -8.25 7.06 -12.86
C PRO A 10 -7.53 6.37 -14.01
N ALA A 11 -6.93 7.14 -14.93
CA ALA A 11 -6.18 6.60 -16.05
C ALA A 11 -4.94 5.83 -15.58
N HIS A 12 -4.16 6.41 -14.68
CA HIS A 12 -2.97 5.77 -14.12
C HIS A 12 -3.34 4.55 -13.26
N ASN A 13 -4.38 4.63 -12.42
CA ASN A 13 -4.83 3.49 -11.61
C ASN A 13 -5.22 2.29 -12.49
N ARG A 14 -5.92 2.51 -13.61
CA ARG A 14 -6.21 1.44 -14.58
C ARG A 14 -4.95 0.89 -15.24
N ALA A 15 -4.02 1.76 -15.66
CA ALA A 15 -2.80 1.35 -16.35
C ALA A 15 -1.92 0.42 -15.50
N VAL A 16 -1.93 0.59 -14.17
CA VAL A 16 -1.17 -0.26 -13.24
C VAL A 16 -2.00 -1.44 -12.69
N GLY A 17 -3.19 -1.71 -13.24
CA GLY A 17 -4.07 -2.80 -12.79
C GLY A 17 -4.66 -2.58 -11.39
N GLY A 18 -4.75 -1.33 -10.93
CA GLY A 18 -5.33 -0.98 -9.64
C GLY A 18 -6.84 -1.29 -9.56
N ALA A 19 -7.32 -1.63 -8.37
CA ALA A 19 -8.73 -1.90 -8.12
C ALA A 19 -9.61 -0.68 -8.49
N ALA A 20 -10.82 -0.94 -8.98
CA ALA A 20 -11.77 0.11 -9.38
C ALA A 20 -12.16 1.04 -8.22
N ASN A 21 -12.17 0.51 -6.99
CA ASN A 21 -12.45 1.22 -5.75
C ASN A 21 -11.17 1.46 -4.91
N SER A 22 -10.01 1.59 -5.56
CA SER A 22 -8.73 1.82 -4.90
C SER A 22 -8.73 3.12 -4.08
N TYR A 23 -8.22 3.06 -2.85
CA TYR A 23 -8.07 4.24 -1.97
C TYR A 23 -7.03 5.24 -2.50
N HIS A 24 -6.15 4.84 -3.42
CA HIS A 24 -5.28 5.79 -4.15
C HIS A 24 -6.09 6.79 -4.98
N LEU A 25 -7.26 6.40 -5.51
CA LEU A 25 -8.16 7.31 -6.25
C LEU A 25 -8.77 8.40 -5.36
N MET A 26 -8.70 8.23 -4.04
CA MET A 26 -9.23 9.15 -3.04
C MET A 26 -8.13 9.92 -2.29
N GLY A 27 -6.86 9.67 -2.62
CA GLY A 27 -5.71 10.22 -1.89
C GLY A 27 -5.58 9.67 -0.46
N MET A 28 -6.18 8.51 -0.19
CA MET A 28 -6.25 7.89 1.13
C MET A 28 -5.31 6.69 1.29
N ALA A 29 -4.43 6.47 0.32
CA ALA A 29 -3.47 5.37 0.30
C ALA A 29 -2.08 5.85 -0.13
N ALA A 30 -1.06 5.11 0.30
CA ALA A 30 0.32 5.29 -0.13
C ALA A 30 1.02 3.92 -0.31
N ASP A 31 1.88 3.85 -1.31
CA ASP A 31 2.82 2.75 -1.48
C ASP A 31 4.21 3.21 -1.04
N ILE A 32 4.79 2.53 -0.05
CA ILE A 32 5.97 2.96 0.68
C ILE A 32 7.08 1.89 0.64
N HIS A 33 8.33 2.35 0.62
CA HIS A 33 9.52 1.50 0.69
C HIS A 33 10.51 2.08 1.71
N VAL A 34 11.18 1.21 2.46
CA VAL A 34 12.26 1.60 3.39
C VAL A 34 13.48 0.74 3.07
N PRO A 35 14.53 1.32 2.45
CA PRO A 35 15.76 0.58 2.19
C PRO A 35 16.33 -0.02 3.48
N GLY A 36 16.73 -1.29 3.42
CA GLY A 36 17.25 -2.02 4.58
C GLY A 36 16.20 -2.60 5.53
N LEU A 37 14.91 -2.37 5.29
CA LEU A 37 13.82 -2.97 6.06
C LEU A 37 12.96 -3.87 5.17
N ALA A 38 12.86 -5.15 5.53
CA ALA A 38 11.98 -6.08 4.82
C ALA A 38 10.52 -5.62 4.90
N VAL A 39 9.75 -5.82 3.82
CA VAL A 39 8.32 -5.45 3.74
C VAL A 39 7.50 -6.02 4.90
N VAL A 40 7.82 -7.23 5.35
CA VAL A 40 7.18 -7.87 6.52
C VAL A 40 7.48 -7.14 7.83
N GLY A 41 8.70 -6.60 7.98
CA GLY A 41 9.05 -5.76 9.12
C GLY A 41 8.30 -4.43 9.08
N LEU A 42 8.24 -3.82 7.90
CA LEU A 42 7.53 -2.56 7.68
C LEU A 42 6.01 -2.71 7.91
N SER A 43 5.41 -3.85 7.54
CA SER A 43 3.98 -4.10 7.77
C SER A 43 3.63 -4.15 9.26
N ARG A 44 4.52 -4.70 10.10
CA ARG A 44 4.34 -4.72 11.56
C ARG A 44 4.39 -3.31 12.16
N LEU A 45 5.25 -2.45 11.64
CA LEU A 45 5.29 -1.04 12.05
C LEU A 45 4.03 -0.31 11.61
N ALA A 46 3.56 -0.52 10.37
CA ALA A 46 2.32 0.08 9.88
C ALA A 46 1.09 -0.35 10.71
N GLU A 47 1.06 -1.58 11.20
CA GLU A 47 0.05 -2.04 12.18
C GLU A 47 0.09 -1.23 13.48
N GLN A 48 1.28 -1.04 14.05
CA GLN A 48 1.47 -0.30 15.31
C GLN A 48 1.09 1.19 15.17
N VAL A 49 1.33 1.77 14.00
CA VAL A 49 0.94 3.15 13.67
C VAL A 49 -0.58 3.30 13.51
N GLY A 50 -1.30 2.20 13.24
CA GLY A 50 -2.77 2.20 13.17
C GLY A 50 -3.35 2.24 11.75
N PHE A 51 -2.60 1.84 10.72
CA PHE A 51 -3.16 1.73 9.37
C PHE A 51 -4.18 0.58 9.27
N ASN A 52 -5.31 0.86 8.63
CA ASN A 52 -6.42 -0.08 8.51
C ASN A 52 -6.37 -0.93 7.25
N GLY A 53 -5.83 -0.44 6.14
CA GLY A 53 -5.49 -1.25 4.98
C GLY A 53 -3.99 -1.46 4.89
N ILE A 54 -3.53 -2.71 4.80
CA ILE A 54 -2.11 -3.05 4.66
C ILE A 54 -1.97 -4.17 3.63
N GLY A 55 -1.29 -3.89 2.54
CA GLY A 55 -0.97 -4.84 1.47
C GLY A 55 0.54 -5.03 1.33
N THR A 56 1.04 -6.26 1.42
CA THR A 56 2.49 -6.52 1.30
C THR A 56 2.87 -6.98 -0.10
N TYR A 57 3.88 -6.33 -0.71
CA TYR A 57 4.42 -6.70 -2.02
C TYR A 57 5.94 -6.92 -1.94
N PRO A 58 6.40 -8.05 -1.37
CA PRO A 58 7.83 -8.31 -1.18
C PRO A 58 8.62 -8.41 -2.49
N LYS A 59 8.05 -8.99 -3.57
CA LYS A 59 8.77 -9.11 -4.85
C LYS A 59 8.98 -7.76 -5.50
N GLN A 60 8.02 -6.86 -5.33
CA GLN A 60 8.08 -5.47 -5.80
C GLN A 60 8.71 -4.51 -4.78
N SER A 61 9.14 -5.02 -3.63
CA SER A 61 9.79 -4.28 -2.55
C SER A 61 9.00 -3.07 -2.02
N PHE A 62 7.67 -3.13 -1.94
CA PHE A 62 6.89 -2.06 -1.30
C PHE A 62 5.77 -2.57 -0.39
N LEU A 63 5.30 -1.69 0.47
CA LEU A 63 4.13 -1.88 1.31
C LEU A 63 3.05 -0.88 0.90
N HIS A 64 1.85 -1.37 0.62
CA HIS A 64 0.66 -0.55 0.50
C HIS A 64 0.06 -0.28 1.89
N VAL A 65 -0.28 0.97 2.16
CA VAL A 65 -1.03 1.38 3.36
C VAL A 65 -2.18 2.30 2.99
N ASP A 66 -3.33 2.15 3.66
CA ASP A 66 -4.47 3.04 3.52
C ASP A 66 -5.27 3.20 4.81
N VAL A 67 -6.09 4.25 4.87
CA VAL A 67 -6.85 4.67 6.06
C VAL A 67 -8.32 4.25 6.01
N ARG A 68 -8.67 3.18 5.28
CA ARG A 68 -10.05 2.67 5.21
C ARG A 68 -10.69 2.48 6.59
N GLY A 69 -12.03 2.45 6.65
CA GLY A 69 -12.76 2.32 7.91
C GLY A 69 -12.66 0.94 8.59
N ASN A 70 -12.20 -0.10 7.89
CA ASN A 70 -12.18 -1.48 8.39
C ASN A 70 -10.81 -2.14 8.18
N ARG A 71 -10.40 -3.03 9.10
CA ARG A 71 -9.12 -3.75 8.96
C ARG A 71 -9.14 -4.69 7.76
N ALA A 72 -8.14 -4.58 6.88
CA ALA A 72 -7.95 -5.46 5.71
C ALA A 72 -6.47 -5.74 5.45
N ARG A 73 -6.12 -7.02 5.25
CA ARG A 73 -4.76 -7.49 4.99
C ARG A 73 -4.73 -8.38 3.76
N TRP A 74 -3.76 -8.15 2.89
CA TRP A 74 -3.52 -8.99 1.72
C TRP A 74 -2.03 -9.03 1.40
N GLN A 75 -1.64 -10.02 0.62
CA GLN A 75 -0.27 -10.23 0.19
C GLN A 75 -0.27 -10.42 -1.32
N GLU A 76 0.83 -10.02 -1.96
CA GLU A 76 1.10 -10.33 -3.36
C GLU A 76 0.99 -11.83 -3.59
N SER A 77 0.23 -12.23 -4.62
CA SER A 77 0.10 -13.62 -5.01
C SER A 77 1.44 -14.18 -5.49
N SER A 78 1.68 -15.47 -5.17
CA SER A 78 2.86 -16.23 -5.61
C SER A 78 3.02 -16.27 -7.12
#